data_AF-A0A0Q0X1M7-F1
#
_entry.id   AF-A0A0Q0X1M7-F1
#
_cell.length_a   1.000
_cell.length_b   1.000
_cell.length_c   1.000
_cell.angle_alpha   90.00
_cell.angle_beta   90.00
_cell.angle_gamma   90.00
#
_symmetry.space_group_name_H-M   'P 1'
#
loop_
_entity.id
_entity.type
_entity.pdbx_description
1 polymer ?
#
loop_
_entity_poly.entity_id
_entity_poly.type
_entity_poly.pdbx_seq_one_letter_code
_entity_poly.pdbx_strand_id
1 'polypeptide(L)'
;MKKIFILTLLSFFGCKNEPICTVNENNAGKEIYDLDEATCFIALKLNKKKSDLKLIRSALIAEENYMSKIGLITENQNPESEPESNAELDINQMAEYAMNEEKVELTKDELIEIYDTEIEYLMFIGVVVQ
;
A
#
# COMPACT_ATOMS: atom_id res chain seq x y z
N MET A 1 54.77 9.06 34.34
CA MET A 1 54.89 8.48 32.99
C MET A 1 53.51 8.49 32.32
N LYS A 2 53.46 8.90 31.06
CA LYS A 2 52.28 9.34 30.29
C LYS A 2 51.13 8.34 30.29
N LYS A 3 49.94 8.74 30.74
CA LYS A 3 48.67 8.10 30.36
C LYS A 3 48.22 8.76 29.06
N ILE A 4 48.36 8.05 27.94
CA ILE A 4 47.80 8.49 26.65
C ILE A 4 46.31 8.16 26.73
N PHE A 5 45.49 9.20 26.88
CA PHE A 5 44.04 9.11 26.72
C PHE A 5 43.78 9.11 25.21
N ILE A 6 43.54 7.93 24.62
CA ILE A 6 43.12 7.84 23.22
C ILE A 6 41.68 8.35 23.16
N LEU A 7 41.52 9.58 22.69
CA LEU A 7 40.23 10.18 22.35
C LEU A 7 39.83 9.63 20.97
N THR A 8 39.29 8.43 20.93
CA THR A 8 38.61 7.93 19.73
C THR A 8 37.32 8.73 19.58
N LEU A 9 37.35 9.77 18.73
CA LEU A 9 36.15 10.35 18.15
C LEU A 9 35.47 9.25 17.33
N LEU A 10 34.53 8.56 17.97
CA LEU A 10 33.53 7.78 17.27
C LEU A 10 32.57 8.77 16.60
N SER A 11 32.91 9.20 15.39
CA SER A 11 31.99 9.87 14.48
C SER A 11 30.94 8.86 14.00
N PHE A 12 30.01 8.49 14.88
CA PHE A 12 28.84 7.67 14.59
C PHE A 12 27.57 8.51 14.50
N PHE A 13 27.54 9.58 13.71
CA PHE A 13 26.27 10.24 13.41
C PHE A 13 26.28 10.80 12.00
N GLY A 14 25.58 10.12 11.10
CA GLY A 14 25.38 10.67 9.76
C GLY A 14 24.74 9.79 8.68
N CYS A 15 24.25 8.58 8.94
CA CYS A 15 23.25 8.01 8.01
C CYS A 15 21.91 8.71 8.30
N LYS A 16 21.63 9.83 7.63
CA LYS A 16 20.23 10.26 7.49
C LYS A 16 19.56 9.17 6.67
N ASN A 17 18.71 8.37 7.31
CA ASN A 17 17.84 7.45 6.59
C ASN A 17 16.90 8.30 5.75
N GLU A 18 17.18 8.40 4.45
CA GLU A 18 16.26 9.02 3.50
C GLU A 18 14.92 8.27 3.60
N PRO A 19 13.78 8.99 3.67
CA PRO A 19 12.49 8.32 3.73
C PRO A 19 12.31 7.43 2.50
N ILE A 20 11.73 6.24 2.70
CA ILE A 20 11.54 5.26 1.61
C ILE A 20 10.67 5.81 0.47
N CYS A 21 9.72 6.68 0.83
CA CYS A 21 8.78 7.42 -0.02
C CYS A 21 8.09 8.51 0.85
N THR A 22 7.16 9.30 0.30
CA THR A 22 6.43 10.35 1.05
C THR A 22 4.95 10.32 0.71
N VAL A 23 4.10 10.47 1.72
CA VAL A 23 2.65 10.67 1.59
C VAL A 23 2.37 12.17 1.50
N ASN A 24 1.49 12.58 0.59
CA ASN A 24 1.05 13.96 0.46
C ASN A 24 -0.13 14.22 1.40
N GLU A 25 0.18 14.72 2.60
CA GLU A 25 -0.81 15.11 3.62
C GLU A 25 -1.91 16.06 3.11
N ASN A 26 -1.68 16.79 2.02
CA ASN A 26 -2.71 17.62 1.41
C ASN A 26 -3.83 16.81 0.74
N ASN A 27 -3.68 15.50 0.55
CA ASN A 27 -4.71 14.62 0.00
C ASN A 27 -5.68 14.09 1.07
N ALA A 28 -5.40 14.34 2.35
CA ALA A 28 -6.31 13.99 3.43
C ALA A 28 -7.72 14.56 3.20
N GLY A 29 -8.73 13.70 3.24
CA GLY A 29 -10.14 14.06 3.04
C GLY A 29 -10.51 14.58 1.65
N LYS A 30 -9.68 14.36 0.62
CA LYS A 30 -9.97 14.81 -0.76
C LYS A 30 -10.72 13.79 -1.62
N GLU A 31 -10.84 12.56 -1.15
CA GLU A 31 -11.45 11.43 -1.87
C GLU A 31 -10.77 11.15 -3.21
N ILE A 32 -9.47 11.47 -3.32
CA ILE A 32 -8.67 11.20 -4.52
C ILE A 32 -7.76 10.03 -4.20
N TYR A 33 -8.01 8.89 -4.85
CA TYR A 33 -7.12 7.75 -4.77
C TYR A 33 -5.91 7.95 -5.70
N ASP A 34 -4.72 8.00 -5.10
CA ASP A 34 -3.44 7.93 -5.81
C ASP A 34 -2.74 6.62 -5.46
N LEU A 35 -2.43 5.79 -6.46
CA LEU A 35 -1.84 4.46 -6.29
C LEU A 35 -0.40 4.52 -5.73
N ASP A 36 0.39 5.52 -6.11
CA ASP A 36 1.76 5.68 -5.60
C ASP A 36 1.74 6.16 -4.14
N GLU A 37 0.81 7.03 -3.81
CA GLU A 37 0.57 7.46 -2.44
C GLU A 37 0.04 6.32 -1.56
N ALA A 38 -0.94 5.54 -2.04
CA ALA A 38 -1.47 4.36 -1.36
C ALA A 38 -0.35 3.36 -1.04
N THR A 39 0.45 3.04 -2.06
CA THR A 39 1.63 2.18 -1.94
C THR A 39 2.58 2.70 -0.86
N CYS A 40 2.85 4.00 -0.86
CA CYS A 40 3.74 4.61 0.11
C CYS A 40 3.16 4.58 1.53
N PHE A 41 1.88 4.93 1.68
CA PHE A 41 1.18 4.94 2.96
C PHE A 41 1.23 3.56 3.62
N ILE A 42 0.89 2.51 2.86
CA ILE A 42 0.93 1.11 3.33
C ILE A 42 2.35 0.71 3.72
N ALA A 43 3.34 1.03 2.88
CA ALA A 43 4.74 0.71 3.18
C ALA A 43 5.24 1.36 4.47
N LEU A 44 4.87 2.62 4.72
CA LEU A 44 5.22 3.34 5.94
C LEU A 44 4.50 2.76 7.17
N LYS A 45 3.21 2.45 7.05
CA LYS A 45 2.39 1.87 8.13
C LYS A 45 2.87 0.49 8.56
N LEU A 46 3.20 -0.36 7.60
CA LEU A 46 3.69 -1.72 7.84
C LEU A 46 5.21 -1.79 8.02
N ASN A 47 5.90 -0.64 8.11
CA ASN A 47 7.35 -0.53 8.30
C ASN A 47 8.15 -1.38 7.28
N LYS A 48 7.71 -1.38 6.01
CA LYS A 48 8.33 -2.12 4.91
C LYS A 48 9.55 -1.37 4.37
N LYS A 49 10.38 -2.05 3.59
CA LYS A 49 11.58 -1.47 2.98
C LYS A 49 11.26 -0.90 1.59
N LYS A 50 12.13 -0.03 1.07
CA LYS A 50 12.00 0.52 -0.29
C LYS A 50 11.90 -0.56 -1.38
N SER A 51 12.54 -1.71 -1.19
CA SER A 51 12.46 -2.87 -2.10
C SER A 51 11.04 -3.42 -2.23
N ASP A 52 10.21 -3.23 -1.19
CA ASP A 52 8.91 -3.89 -1.07
C ASP A 52 7.81 -3.05 -1.74
N LEU A 53 8.07 -1.77 -2.04
CA LEU A 53 7.13 -0.86 -2.71
C LEU A 53 6.57 -1.45 -4.01
N LYS A 54 7.41 -2.14 -4.79
CA LYS A 54 6.96 -2.77 -6.04
C LYS A 54 5.96 -3.89 -5.77
N LEU A 55 6.18 -4.70 -4.74
CA LEU A 55 5.29 -5.81 -4.39
C LEU A 55 3.95 -5.29 -3.86
N ILE A 56 3.98 -4.25 -3.01
CA ILE A 56 2.77 -3.58 -2.52
C ILE A 56 1.96 -3.02 -3.69
N ARG A 57 2.61 -2.27 -4.59
CA ARG A 57 1.93 -1.73 -5.78
C ARG A 57 1.34 -2.84 -6.65
N SER A 58 2.05 -3.95 -6.82
CA SER A 58 1.54 -5.11 -7.56
C SER A 58 0.32 -5.77 -6.89
N ALA A 59 0.27 -5.80 -5.55
CA ALA A 59 -0.89 -6.32 -4.82
C ALA A 59 -2.14 -5.45 -5.03
N LEU A 60 -2.00 -4.12 -4.98
CA LEU A 60 -3.08 -3.16 -5.21
C LEU A 60 -3.63 -3.23 -6.65
N ILE A 61 -2.74 -3.34 -7.64
CA ILE A 61 -3.16 -3.55 -9.03
C ILE A 61 -3.89 -4.90 -9.21
N ALA A 62 -3.42 -5.96 -8.53
CA ALA A 62 -4.07 -7.26 -8.60
C ALA A 62 -5.48 -7.25 -7.97
N GLU A 63 -5.69 -6.45 -6.92
CA GLU A 63 -7.01 -6.17 -6.36
C GLU A 63 -7.90 -5.44 -7.35
N GLU A 64 -7.45 -4.33 -7.94
CA GLU A 64 -8.21 -3.59 -8.95
C GLU A 64 -8.63 -4.52 -10.11
N ASN A 65 -7.70 -5.34 -10.61
CA ASN A 65 -7.97 -6.32 -11.64
C ASN A 65 -9.01 -7.37 -11.19
N TYR A 66 -8.93 -7.84 -9.95
CA TYR A 66 -9.90 -8.79 -9.41
C TYR A 66 -11.30 -8.15 -9.31
N MET A 67 -11.40 -6.95 -8.75
CA MET A 67 -12.65 -6.19 -8.65
C MET A 67 -13.27 -5.94 -10.03
N SER A 68 -12.44 -5.60 -11.02
CA SER A 68 -12.86 -5.45 -12.42
C SER A 68 -13.36 -6.78 -13.00
N LYS A 69 -12.63 -7.88 -12.77
CA LYS A 69 -13.00 -9.23 -13.23
C LYS A 69 -14.33 -9.71 -12.67
N ILE A 70 -14.65 -9.40 -11.41
CA ILE A 70 -15.95 -9.75 -10.80
C ILE A 70 -17.03 -8.68 -11.03
N GLY A 71 -16.72 -7.63 -11.79
CA GLY A 71 -17.65 -6.58 -12.19
C GLY A 71 -18.00 -5.58 -11.08
N LEU A 72 -17.26 -5.56 -9.96
CA LEU A 72 -17.46 -4.57 -8.89
C LEU A 72 -17.07 -3.15 -9.33
N ILE A 73 -16.05 -3.05 -10.18
CA ILE A 73 -15.67 -1.82 -10.85
C ILE A 73 -15.72 -2.06 -12.36
N THR A 74 -16.03 -1.02 -13.13
CA THR A 74 -16.02 -1.10 -14.59
C THR A 74 -15.25 0.10 -15.13
N GLU A 75 -14.37 -0.12 -16.10
CA GLU A 75 -13.53 0.94 -16.67
C GLU A 75 -14.33 2.01 -17.45
N ASN A 76 -15.64 1.80 -17.71
CA ASN A 76 -16.44 2.67 -18.58
C ASN A 76 -17.97 2.56 -18.31
N GLN A 77 -18.44 2.95 -17.13
CA GLN A 77 -19.87 3.22 -16.96
C GLN A 77 -20.16 4.71 -17.01
N ASN A 78 -21.26 5.05 -17.68
CA ASN A 78 -21.90 6.35 -17.59
C ASN A 78 -22.16 6.60 -16.09
N PRO A 79 -21.75 7.73 -15.49
CA PRO A 79 -21.93 7.97 -14.05
C PRO A 79 -23.39 7.95 -13.57
N GLU A 80 -24.36 7.87 -14.49
CA GLU A 80 -25.79 7.68 -14.21
C GLU A 80 -26.26 6.22 -14.15
N SER A 81 -25.42 5.23 -14.50
CA SER A 81 -25.76 3.81 -14.35
C SER A 81 -25.20 3.29 -13.03
N GLU A 82 -26.07 2.81 -12.15
CA GLU A 82 -25.64 2.07 -10.98
C GLU A 82 -24.89 0.80 -11.41
N PRO A 83 -23.80 0.41 -10.72
CA PRO A 83 -23.12 -0.84 -11.01
C PRO A 83 -24.07 -2.01 -10.73
N GLU A 84 -24.51 -2.71 -11.78
CA GLU A 84 -25.37 -3.91 -11.71
C GLU A 84 -24.63 -5.17 -11.21
N SER A 85 -23.69 -5.03 -10.27
CA SER A 85 -22.95 -6.16 -9.73
C SER A 85 -23.53 -6.62 -8.40
N ASN A 86 -24.02 -7.85 -8.39
CA ASN A 86 -24.40 -8.57 -7.17
C ASN A 86 -23.20 -9.31 -6.54
N ALA A 87 -21.98 -9.09 -7.08
CA ALA A 87 -20.79 -9.77 -6.58
C ALA A 87 -20.40 -9.20 -5.22
N GLU A 88 -20.14 -10.08 -4.27
CA GLU A 88 -19.58 -9.71 -2.96
C GLU A 88 -18.06 -9.88 -3.02
N LEU A 89 -17.33 -8.93 -2.42
CA LEU A 89 -15.87 -9.00 -2.35
C LEU A 89 -15.45 -10.07 -1.34
N ASP A 90 -14.88 -11.17 -1.81
CA ASP A 90 -14.24 -12.19 -0.96
C ASP A 90 -12.72 -11.99 -0.95
N ILE A 91 -12.20 -11.45 0.16
CA ILE A 91 -10.78 -11.17 0.34
C ILE A 91 -9.89 -12.41 0.19
N ASN A 92 -10.40 -13.61 0.52
CA ASN A 92 -9.64 -14.86 0.34
C ASN A 92 -9.46 -15.19 -1.14
N GLN A 93 -10.51 -15.03 -1.92
CA GLN A 93 -10.46 -15.25 -3.37
C GLN A 93 -9.62 -14.18 -4.06
N MET A 94 -9.68 -12.93 -3.59
CA MET A 94 -8.84 -11.85 -4.09
C MET A 94 -7.36 -12.12 -3.83
N ALA A 95 -6.99 -12.53 -2.62
CA ALA A 95 -5.61 -12.89 -2.32
C ALA A 95 -5.14 -14.12 -3.11
N GLU A 96 -6.01 -15.13 -3.28
CA GLU A 96 -5.72 -16.29 -4.13
C GLU A 96 -5.56 -15.92 -5.61
N TYR A 97 -6.36 -14.98 -6.12
CA TYR A 97 -6.23 -14.43 -7.46
C TYR A 97 -4.88 -13.72 -7.63
N ALA A 98 -4.50 -12.86 -6.69
CA ALA A 98 -3.23 -12.14 -6.73
C ALA A 98 -2.02 -13.10 -6.78
N MET A 99 -2.02 -14.14 -5.94
CA MET A 99 -0.92 -15.13 -5.94
C MET A 99 -0.93 -16.03 -7.18
N ASN A 100 -2.10 -16.53 -7.58
CA ASN A 100 -2.19 -17.63 -8.55
C ASN A 100 -2.37 -17.16 -9.99
N GLU A 101 -3.04 -16.04 -10.22
CA GLU A 101 -3.31 -15.52 -11.57
C GLU A 101 -2.35 -14.39 -11.91
N GLU A 102 -2.26 -13.36 -11.06
CA GLU A 102 -1.37 -12.19 -11.27
C GLU A 102 0.09 -12.45 -10.86
N LYS A 103 0.35 -13.60 -10.24
CA LYS A 103 1.69 -14.07 -9.82
C LYS A 103 2.41 -13.06 -8.91
N VAL A 104 1.66 -12.38 -8.04
CA VAL A 104 2.24 -11.50 -7.02
C VAL A 104 3.02 -12.36 -6.02
N GLU A 105 4.32 -12.08 -5.87
CA GLU A 105 5.25 -12.83 -5.02
C GLU A 105 5.11 -12.44 -3.53
N LEU A 106 3.88 -12.50 -3.00
CA LEU A 106 3.53 -12.27 -1.60
C LEU A 106 2.74 -13.46 -1.07
N THR A 107 2.83 -13.72 0.22
CA THR A 107 1.97 -14.71 0.87
C THR A 107 0.54 -14.18 1.03
N LYS A 108 -0.42 -15.09 1.22
CA LYS A 108 -1.82 -14.72 1.47
C LYS A 108 -1.97 -13.76 2.66
N ASP A 109 -1.25 -14.00 3.75
CA ASP A 109 -1.30 -13.17 4.95
C ASP A 109 -0.72 -11.77 4.69
N GLU A 110 0.35 -11.66 3.91
CA GLU A 110 0.92 -10.36 3.51
C GLU A 110 -0.02 -9.57 2.60
N LEU A 111 -0.74 -10.26 1.69
CA LEU A 111 -1.74 -9.63 0.84
C LEU A 111 -2.90 -9.09 1.67
N ILE A 112 -3.45 -9.89 2.59
CA ILE A 112 -4.51 -9.44 3.49
C ILE A 112 -4.05 -8.25 4.34
N GLU A 113 -2.83 -8.29 4.88
CA GLU A 113 -2.26 -7.17 5.66
C GLU A 113 -2.18 -5.87 4.82
N ILE A 114 -1.81 -5.98 3.53
CA ILE A 114 -1.78 -4.83 2.61
C ILE A 114 -3.19 -4.28 2.39
N TYR A 115 -4.16 -5.14 2.08
CA TYR A 115 -5.55 -4.73 1.80
C TYR A 115 -6.23 -4.12 3.04
N ASP A 116 -6.03 -4.70 4.22
CA ASP A 116 -6.53 -4.13 5.47
C ASP A 116 -5.91 -2.74 5.74
N THR A 117 -4.62 -2.57 5.43
CA THR A 117 -3.95 -1.27 5.58
C THR A 117 -4.39 -0.26 4.54
N GLU A 118 -4.76 -0.71 3.34
CA GLU A 118 -5.35 0.17 2.32
C GLU A 118 -6.68 0.77 2.80
N ILE A 119 -7.49 0.03 3.56
CA ILE A 119 -8.70 0.58 4.18
C ILE A 119 -8.34 1.79 5.07
N GLU A 120 -7.22 1.75 5.79
CA GLU A 120 -6.74 2.92 6.54
C GLU A 120 -6.34 4.09 5.63
N TYR A 121 -5.77 3.82 4.45
CA TYR A 121 -5.50 4.84 3.45
C TYR A 121 -6.79 5.44 2.88
N LEU A 122 -7.78 4.60 2.58
CA LEU A 122 -9.12 5.04 2.14
C LEU A 122 -9.79 5.91 3.21
N MET A 123 -9.63 5.60 4.49
CA MET A 123 -10.06 6.48 5.59
C MET A 123 -9.28 7.81 5.61
N PHE A 124 -7.96 7.77 5.40
CA PHE A 124 -7.11 8.97 5.35
C PHE A 124 -7.54 9.94 4.24
N ILE A 125 -7.81 9.43 3.04
CA ILE A 125 -8.31 10.26 1.93
C ILE A 125 -9.80 10.60 2.05
N GLY A 126 -10.53 10.02 3.00
CA GLY A 126 -11.93 10.33 3.29
C GLY A 126 -12.96 9.55 2.49
N VAL A 127 -12.56 8.48 1.78
CA VAL A 127 -13.48 7.59 1.05
C VAL A 127 -14.28 6.70 2.01
N VAL A 128 -13.64 6.24 3.09
CA VAL A 128 -14.28 5.41 4.12
C VAL A 128 -14.40 6.23 5.41
N VAL A 129 -15.60 6.23 6.02
CA VAL A 129 -15.87 6.89 7.30
C VAL A 129 -15.46 5.97 8.47
N GLN A 130 -14.94 6.59 9.52
CA GLN A 130 -14.49 5.95 10.77
C GLN A 130 -15.65 5.55 11.69
#